data_AF-A0A151AZG5-F1
#
_entry.id   AF-A0A151AZG5-F1
#
_cell.length_a   1.000
_cell.length_b   1.000
_cell.length_c   1.000
_cell.angle_alpha   90.00
_cell.angle_beta   90.00
_cell.angle_gamma   90.00
#
_symmetry.space_group_name_H-M   'P 1'
#
loop_
_entity.id
_entity.type
_entity.pdbx_description
1 polymer ?
#
loop_
_entity_poly.entity_id
_entity_poly.type
_entity_poly.pdbx_seq_one_letter_code
_entity_poly.pdbx_strand_id
1 'polypeptide(L)'
;MGGYLPFFAVRVKQNKRRIKFNGQIGDALVVMANALRSGFSFLQAMDMVRREMPDPIAKEFGTALLEMNWGSSTETALLGLTERVKSDDLDLVITAVLIQRQVGGNLAEILDNIAHTIKERVRIKGEIKTLTAQGRISGLIIGLLPIVLSTVIYLLNPGYLSLLFTTKTGVIMLLSAVLAQLMGVIMIRRIIRIEV
;
A
#
# COMPACT_ATOMS: atom_id res chain seq x y z
N MET A 1 21.00 -27.34 2.05
CA MET A 1 20.02 -26.26 1.79
C MET A 1 19.88 -25.35 3.01
N GLY A 2 20.94 -24.63 3.41
CA GLY A 2 20.93 -23.76 4.61
C GLY A 2 21.27 -22.28 4.35
N GLY A 3 21.74 -21.94 3.14
CA GLY A 3 22.23 -20.60 2.81
C GLY A 3 21.18 -19.57 2.35
N TYR A 4 19.98 -20.01 1.98
CA TYR A 4 18.94 -19.11 1.45
C TYR A 4 18.04 -18.48 2.54
N LEU A 5 17.98 -19.08 3.73
CA LEU A 5 17.25 -18.57 4.90
C LEU A 5 17.71 -17.16 5.35
N PRO A 6 19.02 -16.88 5.51
CA PRO A 6 19.45 -15.53 5.90
C PRO A 6 19.13 -14.48 4.83
N PHE A 7 19.24 -14.83 3.55
CA PHE A 7 18.93 -13.92 2.45
C PHE A 7 17.44 -13.56 2.42
N PHE A 8 16.55 -14.54 2.62
CA PHE A 8 15.12 -14.30 2.69
C PHE A 8 14.73 -13.45 3.90
N ALA A 9 15.29 -13.74 5.09
CA ALA A 9 15.04 -12.98 6.31
C ALA A 9 15.46 -11.51 6.18
N VAL A 10 16.63 -11.24 5.58
CA VAL A 10 17.11 -9.87 5.29
C VAL A 10 16.16 -9.16 4.34
N ARG A 11 15.74 -9.81 3.26
CA ARG A 11 14.83 -9.21 2.27
C ARG A 11 13.46 -8.86 2.86
N VAL A 12 12.91 -9.73 3.72
CA VAL A 12 11.65 -9.46 4.44
C VAL A 12 11.81 -8.28 5.40
N LYS A 13 12.92 -8.21 6.15
CA LYS A 13 13.19 -7.12 7.09
C LYS A 13 13.39 -5.79 6.37
N GLN A 14 14.10 -5.79 5.23
CA GLN A 14 14.25 -4.63 4.36
C GLN A 14 12.90 -4.16 3.82
N ASN A 15 12.07 -5.07 3.31
CA ASN A 15 10.74 -4.71 2.80
C ASN A 15 9.84 -4.13 3.90
N LYS A 16 9.83 -4.73 5.11
CA LYS A 16 9.09 -4.21 6.25
C LYS A 16 9.56 -2.82 6.66
N ARG A 17 10.88 -2.58 6.64
CA ARG A 17 11.48 -1.26 6.90
C ARG A 17 11.07 -0.23 5.85
N ARG A 18 11.12 -0.58 4.55
CA ARG A 18 10.68 0.28 3.44
C ARG A 18 9.20 0.65 3.56
N ILE A 19 8.34 -0.33 3.82
CA ILE A 19 6.89 -0.09 4.02
C ILE A 19 6.67 0.88 5.19
N LYS A 20 7.39 0.68 6.31
CA LYS A 20 7.29 1.58 7.47
C LYS A 20 7.79 2.99 7.13
N PHE A 21 8.90 3.10 6.39
CA PHE A 21 9.43 4.39 5.92
C PHE A 21 8.41 5.13 5.05
N ASN A 22 7.84 4.46 4.03
CA ASN A 22 6.85 5.07 3.13
C ASN A 22 5.59 5.50 3.89
N GLY A 23 5.20 4.77 4.93
CA GLY A 23 4.09 5.18 5.80
C GLY A 23 4.37 6.44 6.63
N GLN A 24 5.65 6.79 6.84
CA GLN A 24 6.06 7.95 7.65
C GLN A 24 6.44 9.17 6.79
N ILE A 25 6.73 8.98 5.49
CA ILE A 25 7.31 10.03 4.65
C ILE A 25 6.41 11.26 4.55
N GLY A 26 5.09 11.06 4.41
CA GLY A 26 4.13 12.16 4.36
C GLY A 26 4.16 13.03 5.62
N ASP A 27 4.31 12.43 6.79
CA ASP A 27 4.39 13.17 8.05
C ASP A 27 5.74 13.89 8.21
N ALA A 28 6.84 13.28 7.78
CA ALA A 28 8.15 13.94 7.75
C ALA A 28 8.14 15.19 6.87
N LEU A 29 7.49 15.12 5.70
CA LEU A 29 7.34 16.28 4.80
C LEU A 29 6.53 17.41 5.45
N VAL A 30 5.47 17.09 6.20
CA VAL A 30 4.70 18.09 6.96
C VAL A 30 5.55 18.76 8.03
N VAL A 31 6.34 17.99 8.78
CA VAL A 31 7.28 18.54 9.78
C VAL A 31 8.27 19.49 9.11
N MET A 32 8.86 19.09 7.98
CA MET A 32 9.78 19.96 7.24
C MET A 32 9.11 21.21 6.70
N ALA A 33 7.93 21.08 6.09
CA ALA A 33 7.20 22.20 5.52
C ALA A 33 6.85 23.24 6.59
N ASN A 34 6.41 22.78 7.77
CA ASN A 34 6.14 23.64 8.92
C ASN A 34 7.39 24.36 9.42
N ALA A 35 8.52 23.65 9.54
CA ALA A 35 9.79 24.24 9.95
C ALA A 35 10.25 25.33 8.96
N LEU A 36 10.25 25.02 7.66
CA LEU A 36 10.61 25.96 6.61
C LEU A 36 9.71 27.19 6.61
N ARG A 37 8.38 27.01 6.79
CA ARG A 37 7.42 28.11 6.84
C ARG A 37 7.63 29.02 8.05
N SER A 38 8.13 28.48 9.16
CA SER A 38 8.53 29.27 10.33
C SER A 38 9.91 29.94 10.21
N GLY A 39 10.56 29.84 9.04
CA GLY A 39 11.83 30.51 8.74
C GLY A 39 13.08 29.70 9.07
N PHE A 40 12.95 28.42 9.47
CA PHE A 40 14.11 27.55 9.61
C PHE A 40 14.76 27.27 8.25
N SER A 41 16.08 27.11 8.25
CA SER A 41 16.82 26.62 7.10
C SER A 41 16.47 25.16 6.78
N PHE A 42 16.76 24.72 5.55
CA PHE A 42 16.55 23.34 5.12
C PHE A 42 17.24 22.31 6.03
N LEU A 43 18.48 22.61 6.47
CA LEU A 43 19.22 21.72 7.38
C LEU A 43 18.57 21.64 8.77
N GLN A 44 18.03 22.75 9.28
CA GLN A 44 17.28 22.76 10.53
C GLN A 44 15.95 22.00 10.41
N ALA A 45 15.24 22.12 9.29
CA ALA A 45 14.04 21.36 9.00
C ALA A 45 14.32 19.84 8.94
N MET A 46 15.42 19.44 8.29
CA MET A 46 15.90 18.06 8.27
C MET A 46 16.24 17.56 9.69
N ASP A 47 16.88 18.40 10.53
CA ASP A 47 17.22 18.03 11.91
C ASP A 47 15.97 17.90 12.79
N MET A 48 14.93 18.70 12.53
CA MET A 48 13.62 18.55 13.19
C MET A 48 12.99 17.19 12.88
N VAL A 49 12.98 16.77 11.60
CA VAL A 49 12.56 15.42 11.21
C VAL A 49 13.36 14.34 11.93
N ARG A 50 14.69 14.48 12.01
CA ARG A 50 15.55 13.53 12.73
C ARG A 50 15.16 13.39 14.21
N ARG A 51 14.76 14.48 14.86
CA ARG A 51 14.45 14.49 16.30
C ARG A 51 13.02 14.06 16.61
N GLU A 52 12.05 14.43 15.77
CA GLU A 52 10.62 14.25 16.05
C GLU A 52 10.05 12.97 15.45
N MET A 53 10.62 12.47 14.35
CA MET A 53 10.09 11.28 13.70
C MET A 53 10.62 10.00 14.36
N PRO A 54 9.80 8.93 14.40
CA PRO A 54 10.30 7.62 14.81
C PRO A 54 11.15 6.97 13.70
N ASP A 55 11.96 5.99 14.09
CA ASP A 55 12.66 5.12 13.14
C ASP A 55 11.68 4.40 12.20
N PRO A 56 12.03 4.19 10.91
CA PRO A 56 13.37 4.39 10.31
C PRO A 56 13.69 5.79 9.76
N ILE A 57 12.73 6.72 9.64
CA ILE A 57 12.98 8.05 9.04
C ILE A 57 14.03 8.83 9.81
N ALA A 58 13.92 8.90 11.14
CA ALA A 58 14.88 9.67 11.95
C ALA A 58 16.32 9.23 11.73
N LYS A 59 16.58 7.91 11.74
CA LYS A 59 17.91 7.36 11.48
C LYS A 59 18.46 7.71 10.09
N GLU A 60 17.64 7.60 9.05
CA GLU A 60 18.10 7.84 7.67
C GLU A 60 18.34 9.33 7.39
N PHE A 61 17.46 10.21 7.88
CA PHE A 61 17.65 11.66 7.82
C PHE A 61 18.85 12.10 8.67
N GLY A 62 19.06 11.48 9.83
CA GLY A 62 20.24 11.71 10.66
C GLY A 62 21.54 11.30 9.99
N THR A 63 21.52 10.20 9.21
CA THR A 63 22.68 9.77 8.43
C THR A 63 22.98 10.78 7.32
N ALA A 64 21.97 11.26 6.59
CA ALA A 64 22.14 12.28 5.57
C ALA A 64 22.69 13.61 6.15
N LEU A 65 22.19 14.03 7.33
CA LEU A 65 22.72 15.21 8.03
C LEU A 65 24.18 15.04 8.47
N LEU A 66 24.55 13.85 8.93
CA LEU A 66 25.93 13.53 9.30
C LEU A 66 26.87 13.62 8.08
N GLU A 67 26.45 13.07 6.93
CA GLU A 67 27.18 13.14 5.67
C GLU A 67 27.41 14.60 5.23
N MET A 68 26.38 15.45 5.36
CA MET A 68 26.49 16.88 5.08
C MET A 68 27.45 17.59 6.04
N ASN A 69 27.38 17.28 7.34
CA ASN A 69 28.29 17.84 8.35
C ASN A 69 29.75 17.42 8.14
N TRP A 70 29.99 16.26 7.51
CA TRP A 70 31.32 15.79 7.12
C TRP A 70 31.79 16.31 5.76
N GLY A 71 31.09 17.30 5.20
CA GLY A 71 31.52 18.02 3.99
C GLY A 71 30.97 17.45 2.68
N SER A 72 30.07 16.46 2.72
CA SER A 72 29.36 16.05 1.51
C SER A 72 28.40 17.15 1.07
N SER A 73 28.27 17.35 -0.25
CA SER A 73 27.26 18.27 -0.76
C SER A 73 25.86 17.80 -0.35
N THR A 74 24.93 18.75 -0.16
CA THR A 74 23.53 18.42 0.17
C THR A 74 22.94 17.48 -0.89
N GLU A 75 23.26 17.71 -2.16
CA GLU A 75 22.79 16.86 -3.26
C GLU A 75 23.28 15.43 -3.12
N THR A 76 24.58 15.24 -2.91
CA THR A 76 25.18 13.91 -2.73
C THR A 76 24.57 13.16 -1.53
N ALA A 77 24.38 13.85 -0.40
CA ALA A 77 23.80 13.22 0.80
C ALA A 77 22.32 12.85 0.62
N LEU A 78 21.54 13.66 -0.09
CA LEU A 78 20.14 13.34 -0.40
C LEU A 78 20.01 12.20 -1.42
N LEU A 79 20.91 12.12 -2.41
CA LEU A 79 20.99 10.98 -3.33
C LEU A 79 21.49 9.70 -2.62
N GLY A 80 22.42 9.81 -1.68
CA GLY A 80 22.81 8.67 -0.83
C GLY A 80 21.64 8.17 0.02
N LEU A 81 20.80 9.08 0.51
CA LEU A 81 19.57 8.75 1.23
C LEU A 81 18.57 7.97 0.36
N THR A 82 18.36 8.37 -0.90
CA THR A 82 17.49 7.62 -1.83
C THR A 82 18.03 6.22 -2.12
N GLU A 83 19.33 6.08 -2.35
CA GLU A 83 19.98 4.78 -2.61
C GLU A 83 19.88 3.80 -1.43
N ARG A 84 19.96 4.31 -0.19
CA ARG A 84 19.85 3.49 1.03
C ARG A 84 18.44 3.00 1.29
N VAL A 85 17.44 3.87 1.10
CA VAL A 85 16.03 3.56 1.42
C VAL A 85 15.35 2.84 0.27
N LYS A 86 15.73 3.17 -0.98
CA LYS A 86 15.16 2.67 -2.23
C LYS A 86 13.65 2.87 -2.31
N SER A 87 13.14 4.05 -1.97
CA SER A 87 11.70 4.35 -1.95
C SER A 87 11.31 5.29 -3.08
N ASP A 88 10.35 4.86 -3.91
CA ASP A 88 9.91 5.65 -5.07
C ASP A 88 9.30 6.99 -4.65
N ASP A 89 8.58 7.02 -3.51
CA ASP A 89 8.01 8.25 -2.95
C ASP A 89 9.12 9.20 -2.48
N LEU A 90 10.21 8.66 -1.91
CA LEU A 90 11.38 9.46 -1.50
C LEU A 90 12.17 9.97 -2.71
N ASP A 91 12.34 9.16 -3.73
CA ASP A 91 13.04 9.55 -4.96
C ASP A 91 12.34 10.75 -5.61
N LEU A 92 11.00 10.72 -5.65
CA LEU A 92 10.18 11.82 -6.14
C LEU A 92 10.36 13.08 -5.27
N VAL A 93 10.31 12.95 -3.94
CA VAL A 93 10.54 14.06 -3.00
C VAL A 93 11.90 14.69 -3.21
N ILE A 94 12.97 13.89 -3.19
CA ILE A 94 14.34 14.39 -3.28
C ILE A 94 14.58 15.07 -4.62
N THR A 95 14.08 14.49 -5.71
CA THR A 95 14.17 15.11 -7.05
C THR A 95 13.49 16.48 -7.06
N ALA A 96 12.27 16.58 -6.51
CA ALA A 96 11.55 17.85 -6.44
C ALA A 96 12.29 18.88 -5.56
N VAL A 97 12.84 18.46 -4.42
CA VAL A 97 13.63 19.33 -3.53
C VAL A 97 14.88 19.85 -4.24
N LEU A 98 15.62 19.00 -4.96
CA LEU A 98 16.84 19.40 -5.66
C LEU A 98 16.55 20.41 -6.78
N ILE A 99 15.50 20.17 -7.57
CA ILE A 99 15.04 21.10 -8.61
C ILE A 99 14.64 22.44 -7.99
N GLN A 100 13.81 22.41 -6.95
CA GLN A 100 13.30 23.62 -6.31
C GLN A 100 14.41 24.47 -5.69
N ARG A 101 15.46 23.82 -5.14
CA ARG A 101 16.63 24.52 -4.59
C ARG A 101 17.50 25.19 -5.66
N GLN A 102 17.54 24.66 -6.89
CA GLN A 102 18.31 25.26 -7.99
C GLN A 102 17.56 26.43 -8.65
N VAL A 103 16.26 26.25 -8.91
CA VAL A 103 15.44 27.24 -9.63
C VAL A 103 14.93 28.35 -8.69
N GLY A 104 14.90 28.08 -7.38
CA GLY A 104 14.35 28.96 -6.37
C GLY A 104 12.82 28.82 -6.24
N GLY A 105 12.28 29.21 -5.08
CA GLY A 105 10.85 29.27 -4.81
C GLY A 105 10.46 28.70 -3.44
N ASN A 106 9.17 28.46 -3.24
CA ASN A 106 8.63 28.10 -1.93
C ASN A 106 8.73 26.59 -1.67
N LEU A 107 9.85 26.17 -1.09
CA LEU A 107 10.07 24.76 -0.74
C LEU A 107 9.01 24.23 0.24
N ALA A 108 8.50 25.05 1.16
CA ALA A 108 7.46 24.62 2.09
C ALA A 108 6.18 24.21 1.35
N GLU A 109 5.77 24.98 0.34
CA GLU A 109 4.60 24.69 -0.49
C GLU A 109 4.77 23.41 -1.32
N ILE A 110 5.95 23.19 -1.90
CA ILE A 110 6.25 21.96 -2.64
C ILE A 110 6.18 20.73 -1.72
N LEU A 111 6.76 20.82 -0.52
CA LEU A 111 6.71 19.72 0.45
C LEU A 111 5.27 19.44 0.92
N ASP A 112 4.46 20.48 1.17
CA ASP A 112 3.03 20.32 1.50
C ASP A 112 2.25 19.62 0.39
N ASN A 113 2.46 20.05 -0.87
CA ASN A 113 1.79 19.47 -2.02
C ASN A 113 2.12 17.98 -2.15
N ILE A 114 3.40 17.61 -2.03
CA ILE A 114 3.80 16.20 -2.09
C ILE A 114 3.26 15.42 -0.90
N ALA A 115 3.31 15.99 0.32
CA ALA A 115 2.75 15.36 1.51
C ALA A 115 1.25 15.09 1.37
N HIS A 116 0.50 16.08 0.85
CA HIS A 116 -0.92 15.96 0.57
C HIS A 116 -1.19 14.86 -0.47
N THR A 117 -0.48 14.85 -1.60
CA THR A 117 -0.63 13.81 -2.63
C THR A 117 -0.35 12.41 -2.08
N ILE A 118 0.67 12.24 -1.24
CA ILE A 118 0.99 10.95 -0.61
C ILE A 118 -0.12 10.54 0.36
N LYS A 119 -0.59 11.44 1.23
CA LYS A 119 -1.68 11.16 2.18
C LYS A 119 -2.97 10.78 1.46
N GLU A 120 -3.30 11.49 0.38
CA GLU A 120 -4.47 11.23 -0.44
C GLU A 120 -4.38 9.86 -1.13
N ARG A 121 -3.21 9.52 -1.70
CA ARG A 121 -2.96 8.19 -2.25
C ARG A 121 -3.14 7.08 -1.20
N VAL A 122 -2.63 7.28 0.02
CA VAL A 122 -2.79 6.31 1.11
C VAL A 122 -4.26 6.18 1.52
N ARG A 123 -4.99 7.28 1.63
CA ARG A 123 -6.44 7.31 1.92
C ARG A 123 -7.22 6.52 0.88
N ILE A 124 -7.03 6.82 -0.41
CA ILE A 124 -7.68 6.12 -1.53
C ILE A 124 -7.36 4.62 -1.50
N LYS A 125 -6.10 4.23 -1.28
CA LYS A 125 -5.72 2.82 -1.13
C LYS A 125 -6.44 2.14 0.04
N GLY A 126 -6.61 2.85 1.17
CA GLY A 126 -7.37 2.38 2.32
C GLY A 126 -8.86 2.20 2.02
N GLU A 127 -9.47 3.14 1.31
CA GLU A 127 -10.87 3.08 0.87
C GLU A 127 -11.09 1.92 -0.10
N ILE A 128 -10.23 1.78 -1.11
CA ILE A 128 -10.24 0.64 -2.04
C ILE A 128 -10.17 -0.69 -1.28
N LYS A 129 -9.26 -0.82 -0.30
CA LYS A 129 -9.13 -2.04 0.49
C LYS A 129 -10.40 -2.35 1.29
N THR A 130 -11.02 -1.34 1.87
CA THR A 130 -12.26 -1.49 2.65
C THR A 130 -13.43 -1.89 1.76
N LEU A 131 -13.65 -1.16 0.65
CA LEU A 131 -14.72 -1.43 -0.32
C LEU A 131 -14.57 -2.81 -0.96
N THR A 132 -13.35 -3.19 -1.35
CA THR A 132 -13.08 -4.51 -1.92
C THR A 132 -13.25 -5.62 -0.89
N ALA A 133 -12.93 -5.40 0.39
CA ALA A 133 -13.18 -6.37 1.45
C ALA A 133 -14.68 -6.63 1.64
N GLN A 134 -15.51 -5.58 1.63
CA GLN A 134 -16.96 -5.72 1.67
C GLN A 134 -17.48 -6.53 0.47
N GLY A 135 -17.05 -6.19 -0.75
CA GLY A 135 -17.44 -6.93 -1.96
C GLY A 135 -17.01 -8.40 -1.93
N ARG A 136 -15.84 -8.72 -1.38
CA ARG A 136 -15.38 -10.11 -1.19
C ARG A 136 -16.29 -10.89 -0.24
N ILE A 137 -16.67 -10.29 0.88
CA ILE A 137 -17.53 -10.94 1.88
C ILE A 137 -18.92 -11.17 1.29
N SER A 138 -19.53 -10.15 0.67
CA SER A 138 -20.83 -10.30 0.01
C SER A 138 -20.79 -11.36 -1.09
N GLY A 139 -19.75 -11.35 -1.94
CA GLY A 139 -19.55 -12.36 -2.97
C GLY A 139 -19.36 -13.78 -2.41
N LEU A 140 -18.69 -13.92 -1.26
CA LEU A 140 -18.52 -15.20 -0.58
C LEU A 140 -19.85 -15.72 -0.01
N ILE A 141 -20.65 -14.85 0.62
CA ILE A 141 -21.97 -15.21 1.16
C ILE A 141 -22.89 -15.68 0.02
N ILE A 142 -23.02 -14.89 -1.05
CA ILE A 142 -23.82 -15.24 -2.23
C ILE A 142 -23.26 -16.50 -2.91
N GLY A 143 -21.94 -16.64 -2.93
CA GLY A 143 -21.21 -17.80 -3.42
C GLY A 143 -21.59 -19.10 -2.72
N LEU A 144 -21.77 -19.05 -1.40
CA LEU A 144 -22.07 -20.20 -0.54
C LEU A 144 -23.57 -20.49 -0.42
N LEU A 145 -24.45 -19.51 -0.65
CA LEU A 145 -25.90 -19.66 -0.53
C LEU A 145 -26.46 -20.91 -1.24
N PRO A 146 -26.15 -21.19 -2.53
CA PRO A 146 -26.66 -22.36 -3.22
C PRO A 146 -26.22 -23.68 -2.57
N ILE A 147 -25.00 -23.75 -2.05
CA ILE A 147 -24.44 -24.95 -1.40
C ILE A 147 -25.13 -25.17 -0.05
N VAL A 148 -25.26 -24.12 0.75
CA VAL A 148 -25.91 -24.18 2.06
C VAL A 148 -27.38 -24.56 1.91
N LEU A 149 -28.12 -23.88 1.03
CA LEU A 149 -29.54 -24.17 0.77
C LEU A 149 -29.71 -25.59 0.24
N SER A 150 -28.86 -26.03 -0.69
CA SER A 150 -28.91 -27.40 -1.21
C SER A 150 -28.67 -28.43 -0.11
N THR A 151 -27.71 -28.17 0.78
CA THR A 151 -27.43 -29.07 1.92
C THR A 151 -28.62 -29.13 2.88
N VAL A 152 -29.21 -27.98 3.23
CA VAL A 152 -30.37 -27.91 4.13
C VAL A 152 -31.59 -28.61 3.52
N ILE A 153 -31.88 -28.36 2.24
CA ILE A 153 -33.00 -29.00 1.54
C ILE A 153 -32.79 -30.52 1.45
N TYR A 154 -31.55 -30.98 1.22
CA TYR A 154 -31.23 -32.40 1.20
C TYR A 154 -31.52 -33.09 2.54
N LEU A 155 -31.16 -32.44 3.66
CA LEU A 155 -31.41 -32.96 5.00
C LEU A 155 -32.90 -32.98 5.36
N LEU A 156 -33.66 -31.97 4.93
CA LEU A 156 -35.10 -31.87 5.22
C LEU A 156 -35.96 -32.74 4.30
N ASN A 157 -35.61 -32.82 3.02
CA ASN A 157 -36.35 -33.57 2.01
C ASN A 157 -35.40 -34.12 0.92
N PRO A 158 -34.78 -35.29 1.17
CA PRO A 158 -33.84 -35.88 0.21
C PRO A 158 -34.51 -36.26 -1.11
N GLY A 159 -35.81 -36.60 -1.07
CA GLY A 159 -36.59 -36.90 -2.27
C GLY A 159 -36.64 -35.73 -3.26
N TYR A 160 -36.86 -34.52 -2.75
CA TYR A 160 -36.93 -33.30 -3.58
C TYR A 160 -35.62 -33.00 -4.32
N LEU A 161 -34.47 -33.11 -3.64
CA LEU A 161 -33.18 -32.82 -4.26
C LEU A 161 -32.72 -33.94 -5.20
N SER A 162 -33.12 -35.19 -4.93
CA SER A 162 -32.81 -36.34 -5.80
C SER A 162 -33.40 -36.22 -7.21
N LEU A 163 -34.52 -35.51 -7.38
CA LEU A 163 -35.12 -35.20 -8.69
C LEU A 163 -34.19 -34.37 -9.58
N LEU A 164 -33.37 -33.49 -8.98
CA LEU A 164 -32.40 -32.69 -9.74
C LEU A 164 -31.30 -33.54 -10.37
N PHE A 165 -30.94 -34.67 -9.76
CA PHE A 165 -29.90 -35.57 -10.27
C PHE A 165 -30.44 -36.69 -11.16
N THR A 166 -31.71 -37.08 -11.00
CA THR A 166 -32.31 -38.24 -11.69
C THR A 166 -33.04 -37.87 -12.98
N THR A 167 -33.61 -36.66 -13.07
CA THR A 167 -34.35 -36.22 -14.26
C THR A 167 -33.47 -35.46 -15.24
N LYS A 168 -33.69 -35.67 -16.55
CA LYS A 168 -32.93 -34.95 -17.61
C LYS A 168 -33.04 -33.43 -17.45
N THR A 169 -34.22 -32.92 -17.13
CA THR A 169 -34.46 -31.49 -16.90
C THR A 169 -33.72 -30.97 -15.67
N GLY A 170 -33.69 -31.74 -14.58
CA GLY A 170 -32.96 -31.37 -13.36
C GLY A 170 -31.45 -31.23 -13.57
N VAL A 171 -30.85 -32.16 -14.33
CA VAL A 171 -29.42 -32.12 -14.64
C VAL A 171 -29.06 -30.89 -15.48
N ILE A 172 -29.91 -30.52 -16.45
CA ILE A 172 -29.71 -29.31 -17.26
C ILE A 172 -29.77 -28.05 -16.38
N MET A 173 -30.72 -27.97 -15.44
CA MET A 173 -30.85 -26.84 -14.51
C MET A 173 -29.66 -26.75 -13.53
N LEU A 174 -29.14 -27.88 -13.06
CA LEU A 174 -27.94 -27.91 -12.24
C LEU A 174 -26.71 -27.42 -13.02
N LEU A 175 -26.54 -27.89 -14.25
CA LEU A 175 -25.43 -27.46 -15.10
C LEU A 175 -25.49 -25.95 -15.38
N SER A 176 -26.67 -25.41 -15.71
CA SER A 176 -26.82 -23.98 -15.95
C SER A 176 -26.57 -23.14 -14.68
N ALA A 177 -27.03 -23.62 -13.52
CA ALA A 177 -26.78 -22.97 -12.23
C ALA A 177 -25.28 -22.95 -11.88
N VAL A 178 -24.56 -24.06 -12.08
CA VAL A 178 -23.11 -24.12 -11.84
C VAL A 178 -22.35 -23.18 -12.78
N LEU A 179 -22.71 -23.16 -14.07
CA LEU A 179 -22.09 -22.24 -15.04
C LEU A 179 -22.34 -20.77 -14.67
N ALA A 180 -23.57 -20.41 -14.32
CA ALA A 180 -23.91 -19.07 -13.86
C ALA A 180 -23.12 -18.69 -12.59
N GLN A 181 -22.97 -19.62 -11.65
CA GLN A 181 -22.21 -19.42 -10.43
C GLN A 181 -20.72 -19.18 -10.71
N LEU A 182 -20.12 -19.98 -11.61
CA LEU A 182 -18.72 -19.82 -12.01
C LEU A 182 -18.50 -18.47 -12.70
N MET A 183 -19.39 -18.05 -13.60
CA MET A 183 -19.33 -16.73 -14.23
C MET A 183 -19.40 -15.61 -13.19
N GLY A 184 -20.32 -15.69 -12.23
CA GLY A 184 -20.45 -14.73 -11.14
C GLY A 184 -19.16 -14.60 -10.31
N VAL A 185 -18.56 -15.73 -9.92
CA VAL A 185 -17.29 -15.73 -9.18
C VAL A 185 -16.14 -15.11 -9.99
N ILE A 186 -16.07 -15.38 -11.30
CA ILE A 186 -15.06 -14.80 -12.18
C ILE A 186 -15.24 -13.27 -12.30
N MET A 187 -16.48 -12.79 -12.49
CA MET A 187 -16.78 -11.36 -12.56
C MET A 187 -16.41 -10.65 -11.26
N ILE A 188 -16.80 -11.21 -10.11
CA ILE A 188 -16.45 -10.69 -8.78
C ILE A 188 -14.93 -10.59 -8.62
N ARG A 189 -14.19 -11.66 -8.96
CA ARG A 189 -12.71 -11.66 -8.93
C ARG A 189 -12.10 -10.59 -9.82
N ARG A 190 -12.65 -10.35 -11.01
CA ARG A 190 -12.17 -9.35 -11.96
C ARG A 190 -12.39 -7.92 -11.46
N ILE A 191 -13.56 -7.63 -10.88
CA ILE A 191 -13.89 -6.31 -10.32
C ILE A 191 -13.00 -6.01 -9.09
N ILE A 192 -12.71 -7.02 -8.28
CA ILE A 192 -11.93 -6.88 -7.04
C ILE A 192 -10.42 -6.72 -7.29
N ARG A 193 -9.93 -7.18 -8.44
CA ARG A 193 -8.52 -7.02 -8.82
C ARG A 193 -8.31 -5.59 -9.34
N ILE A 194 -8.28 -4.63 -8.42
CA ILE A 194 -7.84 -3.27 -8.71
C ILE A 194 -6.31 -3.28 -8.63
N GLU A 195 -5.64 -3.11 -9.77
CA GLU A 195 -4.20 -2.82 -9.83
C GLU A 195 -3.98 -1.36 -9.38
N VAL A 196 -3.08 -1.15 -8.42
CA VAL A 196 -2.73 0.16 -7.83
C VAL A 196 -1.24 0.38 -7.85
#